data_AF-A0A1E5Q0J1-F1
#
_entry.id   AF-A0A1E5Q0J1-F1
#
_cell.length_a   1.000
_cell.length_b   1.000
_cell.length_c   1.000
_cell.angle_alpha   90.00
_cell.angle_beta   90.00
_cell.angle_gamma   90.00
#
_symmetry.space_group_name_H-M   'P 1'
#
loop_
_entity.id
_entity.type
_entity.pdbx_description
1 polymer ?
#
loop_
_entity_poly.entity_id
_entity_poly.type
_entity_poly.pdbx_seq_one_letter_code
_entity_poly.pdbx_strand_id
1 'polypeptide(L)'
;MSSSCCSPNNTCSTAAQSSVAVDGVRTVYAVSGMTCGHCKDAITKAVGAVDGVSRVEVDLASGQVTVVSAADLDDRVIAAAVDDAGYEVTGRAA
;
A
#
# COMPACT_ATOMS: atom_id res chain seq x y z
N MET A 1 -18.42 21.13 -34.30
CA MET A 1 -19.22 21.66 -33.19
C MET A 1 -20.13 20.54 -32.68
N SER A 2 -20.02 20.23 -31.37
CA SER A 2 -20.96 19.44 -30.56
C SER A 2 -21.12 17.93 -30.86
N SER A 3 -20.04 17.16 -30.72
CA SER A 3 -20.14 15.70 -30.54
C SER A 3 -20.39 15.38 -29.06
N SER A 4 -21.67 15.34 -28.69
CA SER A 4 -22.18 15.09 -27.34
C SER A 4 -22.05 13.62 -26.93
N CYS A 5 -21.10 13.28 -26.07
CA CYS A 5 -20.86 11.94 -25.52
C CYS A 5 -21.77 11.58 -24.32
N CYS A 6 -23.02 12.05 -24.29
CA CYS A 6 -23.98 11.78 -23.21
C CYS A 6 -25.16 10.94 -23.72
N SER A 7 -25.38 9.77 -23.11
CA SER A 7 -26.69 9.10 -23.19
C SER A 7 -27.73 9.82 -22.32
N PRO A 8 -29.03 9.70 -22.63
CA PRO A 8 -30.13 10.51 -22.06
C PRO A 8 -30.37 10.34 -20.55
N ASN A 9 -29.57 9.53 -19.85
CA ASN A 9 -29.60 9.37 -18.40
C ASN A 9 -28.36 9.98 -17.72
N ASN A 10 -27.83 11.06 -18.30
CA ASN A 10 -26.78 11.93 -17.74
C ASN A 10 -25.53 11.23 -17.15
N THR A 11 -25.19 10.02 -17.61
CA THR A 11 -23.91 9.39 -17.31
C THR A 11 -22.96 9.64 -18.47
N CYS A 12 -22.19 10.71 -18.35
CA CYS A 12 -20.90 10.85 -19.00
C CYS A 12 -19.86 10.73 -17.89
N SER A 13 -19.17 9.59 -17.84
CA SER A 13 -18.11 9.39 -16.86
C SER A 13 -16.88 8.83 -17.58
N THR A 14 -16.18 9.73 -18.26
CA THR A 14 -14.72 9.70 -18.28
C THR A 14 -14.22 10.33 -16.96
N ALA A 15 -14.60 9.72 -15.85
CA ALA A 15 -13.94 9.93 -14.57
C ALA A 15 -13.29 8.59 -14.26
N ALA A 16 -11.96 8.61 -14.17
CA ALA A 16 -11.16 7.53 -13.64
C ALA A 16 -11.64 7.18 -12.23
N GLN A 17 -12.63 6.31 -12.14
CA GLN A 17 -12.94 5.60 -10.91
C GLN A 17 -12.64 4.15 -11.20
N SER A 18 -11.33 3.92 -11.14
CA SER A 18 -10.62 2.66 -10.98
C SER A 18 -11.51 1.64 -10.27
N SER A 19 -12.32 0.94 -11.06
CA SER A 19 -13.03 -0.28 -10.69
C SER A 19 -12.03 -1.43 -10.65
N VAL A 20 -10.93 -1.22 -9.93
CA VAL A 20 -10.18 -2.30 -9.33
C VAL A 20 -10.75 -2.35 -7.92
N ALA A 21 -11.80 -3.15 -7.74
CA ALA A 21 -11.96 -3.80 -6.47
C ALA A 21 -10.59 -4.44 -6.19
N VAL A 22 -9.87 -3.87 -5.22
CA VAL A 22 -8.72 -4.54 -4.64
C VAL A 22 -9.31 -5.77 -3.96
N ASP A 23 -9.46 -6.86 -4.70
CA ASP A 23 -9.48 -8.22 -4.17
C ASP A 23 -8.08 -8.51 -3.63
N GLY A 24 -7.71 -7.77 -2.61
CA GLY A 24 -6.38 -7.76 -2.03
C GLY A 24 -6.47 -7.60 -0.53
N VAL A 25 -5.66 -8.36 0.18
CA VAL A 25 -5.54 -8.28 1.62
C VAL A 25 -4.74 -7.03 1.93
N ARG A 26 -5.34 -6.15 2.74
CA ARG A 26 -4.66 -4.98 3.28
C ARG A 26 -4.23 -5.32 4.70
N THR A 27 -2.94 -5.29 4.94
CA THR A 27 -2.34 -5.56 6.24
C THR A 27 -1.57 -4.34 6.71
N VAL A 28 -1.82 -3.88 7.93
CA VAL A 28 -1.12 -2.73 8.49
C VAL A 28 -0.14 -3.19 9.55
N TYR A 29 1.10 -2.74 9.44
CA TYR A 29 2.19 -3.03 10.37
C TYR A 29 2.66 -1.76 11.07
N ALA A 30 2.87 -1.83 12.38
CA ALA A 30 3.54 -0.79 13.14
C ALA A 30 5.05 -1.02 13.05
N VAL A 31 5.82 0.03 12.76
CA VAL A 31 7.29 -0.05 12.65
C VAL A 31 7.91 0.92 13.65
N SER A 32 8.83 0.41 14.47
CA SER A 32 9.62 1.24 15.39
C SER A 32 10.86 1.78 14.69
N GLY A 33 11.31 2.97 15.10
CA GLY A 33 12.54 3.57 14.58
C GLY A 33 12.40 4.41 13.31
N MET A 34 11.18 4.70 12.84
CA MET A 34 10.94 5.69 11.78
C MET A 34 11.12 7.13 12.29
N THR A 35 12.35 7.49 12.66
CA THR A 35 12.67 8.83 13.22
C THR A 35 13.28 9.78 12.19
N CYS A 36 13.52 9.34 10.95
CA CYS A 36 14.15 10.15 9.92
C CYS A 36 13.37 10.12 8.59
N GLY A 37 13.21 11.26 7.91
CA GLY A 37 12.39 11.37 6.69
C GLY A 37 12.87 10.51 5.50
N HIS A 38 14.11 10.05 5.51
CA HIS A 38 14.69 9.16 4.49
C HIS A 38 14.27 7.69 4.66
N CYS A 39 13.69 7.32 5.81
CA CYS A 39 13.36 5.94 6.15
C CYS A 39 12.21 5.39 5.28
N LYS A 40 11.28 6.25 4.87
CA LYS A 40 10.08 5.80 4.12
C LYS A 40 10.44 5.10 2.81
N ASP A 41 11.41 5.63 2.07
CA ASP A 41 11.71 5.16 0.72
C ASP A 41 12.48 3.83 0.77
N ALA A 42 13.31 3.66 1.79
CA ALA A 42 14.00 2.40 2.08
C ALA A 42 12.97 1.30 2.45
N ILE A 43 12.06 1.60 3.38
CA ILE A 43 11.02 0.64 3.81
C ILE A 43 10.09 0.29 2.65
N THR A 44 9.64 1.29 1.89
CA THR A 44 8.75 1.07 0.73
C THR A 44 9.41 0.16 -0.31
N LYS A 45 10.70 0.35 -0.58
CA LYS A 45 11.44 -0.49 -1.53
C LYS A 45 11.67 -1.91 -1.00
N ALA A 46 12.02 -2.06 0.27
CA ALA A 46 12.27 -3.37 0.87
C ALA A 46 10.98 -4.21 0.94
N VAL A 47 9.89 -3.62 1.45
CA VAL A 47 8.58 -4.31 1.53
C VAL A 47 7.98 -4.50 0.14
N GLY A 48 8.16 -3.55 -0.78
CA GLY A 48 7.70 -3.67 -2.16
C GLY A 48 8.46 -4.70 -2.99
N ALA A 49 9.63 -5.15 -2.53
CA ALA A 49 10.39 -6.24 -3.17
C ALA A 49 9.92 -7.64 -2.72
N VAL A 50 9.03 -7.72 -1.72
CA VAL A 50 8.47 -9.00 -1.27
C VAL A 50 7.49 -9.55 -2.30
N ASP A 51 7.68 -10.82 -2.69
CA ASP A 51 6.78 -11.50 -3.60
C ASP A 51 5.33 -11.51 -3.09
N GLY A 52 4.41 -11.06 -3.94
CA GLY A 52 2.98 -10.97 -3.63
C GLY A 52 2.51 -9.62 -3.08
N VAL A 53 3.43 -8.68 -2.83
CA VAL A 53 3.08 -7.29 -2.52
C VAL A 53 2.72 -6.55 -3.82
N SER A 54 1.50 -6.02 -3.85
CA SER A 54 0.99 -5.21 -4.96
C SER A 54 1.22 -3.73 -4.72
N ARG A 55 1.12 -3.29 -3.46
CA ARG A 55 1.28 -1.88 -3.08
C ARG A 55 1.78 -1.75 -1.65
N VAL A 56 2.61 -0.74 -1.41
CA VAL A 56 3.06 -0.34 -0.07
C VAL A 56 2.78 1.13 0.13
N GLU A 57 2.20 1.47 1.28
CA GLU A 57 1.94 2.84 1.70
C GLU A 57 2.54 3.04 3.10
N VAL A 58 3.52 3.92 3.23
CA VAL A 58 4.18 4.23 4.50
C VAL A 58 3.65 5.55 5.04
N ASP A 59 3.08 5.51 6.24
CA ASP A 59 2.56 6.67 6.96
C ASP A 59 3.50 7.01 8.13
N LEU A 60 4.36 8.02 7.89
CA LEU A 60 5.29 8.51 8.91
C LEU A 60 4.60 9.27 10.04
N ALA A 61 3.40 9.81 9.82
CA ALA A 61 2.68 10.60 10.81
C ALA A 61 2.14 9.72 11.95
N SER A 62 1.68 8.52 11.60
CA SER A 62 1.13 7.51 12.51
C SER A 62 2.13 6.40 12.84
N GLY A 63 3.23 6.28 12.10
CA GLY A 63 4.24 5.25 12.32
C GLY A 63 3.83 3.88 11.76
N GLN A 64 3.02 3.85 10.70
CA GLN A 64 2.39 2.64 10.18
C GLN A 64 2.77 2.38 8.71
N VAL A 65 2.88 1.11 8.36
CA VAL A 65 3.14 0.63 7.00
C VAL A 65 1.94 -0.22 6.56
N THR A 66 1.20 0.27 5.59
CA THR A 66 0.13 -0.46 4.94
C THR A 66 0.70 -1.25 3.76
N VAL A 67 0.48 -2.56 3.76
CA VAL A 67 0.82 -3.47 2.68
C VAL A 67 -0.46 -3.96 2.04
N VAL A 68 -0.54 -3.90 0.72
CA VAL A 68 -1.65 -4.44 -0.07
C VAL A 68 -1.09 -5.55 -0.94
N SER A 69 -1.64 -6.74 -0.79
CA SER A 69 -1.24 -7.95 -1.50
C SER A 69 -2.45 -8.65 -2.09
N ALA A 70 -2.26 -9.50 -3.11
CA ALA A 70 -3.37 -10.26 -3.70
C ALA A 70 -3.87 -11.40 -2.78
N ALA A 71 -3.05 -11.82 -1.81
CA ALA A 71 -3.35 -12.88 -0.85
C ALA A 71 -2.76 -12.52 0.53
N ASP A 72 -3.17 -13.23 1.58
CA ASP A 72 -2.60 -13.07 2.91
C ASP A 72 -1.11 -13.46 2.86
N LEU A 73 -0.25 -12.49 3.19
CA LEU A 73 1.19 -12.68 3.23
C LEU A 73 1.63 -12.99 4.65
N ASP A 74 2.64 -13.85 4.76
CA ASP A 74 3.20 -14.23 6.05
C ASP A 74 3.88 -13.02 6.70
N ASP A 75 3.41 -12.66 7.90
CA ASP A 75 3.92 -11.51 8.65
C ASP A 75 5.43 -11.61 8.89
N ARG A 76 5.96 -12.83 8.99
CA ARG A 76 7.39 -13.06 9.18
C ARG A 76 8.20 -12.66 7.96
N VAL A 77 7.66 -12.82 6.76
CA VAL A 77 8.34 -12.43 5.52
C VAL A 77 8.40 -10.91 5.43
N ILE A 78 7.29 -10.23 5.76
CA ILE A 78 7.25 -8.77 5.81
C ILE A 78 8.20 -8.25 6.89
N ALA A 79 8.15 -8.81 8.10
CA ALA A 79 9.03 -8.42 9.20
C ALA A 79 10.50 -8.62 8.85
N ALA A 80 10.87 -9.75 8.23
CA ALA A 80 12.23 -10.01 7.79
C ALA A 80 12.71 -9.03 6.71
N ALA A 81 11.85 -8.67 5.75
CA ALA A 81 12.19 -7.67 4.73
C ALA A 81 12.40 -6.27 5.34
N VAL A 82 11.63 -5.92 6.37
CA VAL A 82 11.78 -4.67 7.12
C VAL A 82 13.04 -4.69 8.00
N ASP A 83 13.36 -5.84 8.61
CA ASP A 83 14.58 -6.06 9.40
C ASP A 83 15.86 -5.97 8.57
N ASP A 84 15.86 -6.55 7.36
CA ASP A 84 16.97 -6.45 6.40
C ASP A 84 17.21 -4.98 5.94
N ALA A 85 16.15 -4.17 5.95
CA ALA A 85 16.22 -2.73 5.71
C ALA A 85 16.70 -1.93 6.94
N GLY A 86 16.87 -2.57 8.10
CA GLY A 86 17.33 -1.96 9.36
C GLY A 86 16.22 -1.38 10.23
N TYR A 87 14.99 -1.87 10.10
CA TYR A 87 13.84 -1.44 10.89
C TYR A 87 13.13 -2.61 11.55
N GLU A 88 12.41 -2.37 12.63
CA GLU A 88 11.71 -3.44 13.35
C GLU A 88 10.19 -3.27 13.26
N VAL A 89 9.49 -4.32 12.80
CA VAL A 89 8.04 -4.40 12.87
C VAL A 89 7.64 -4.78 14.30
N THR A 90 6.89 -3.92 14.98
CA THR A 90 6.46 -4.14 16.37
C THR A 90 5.13 -4.90 16.48
N GLY A 91 4.38 -5.00 15.39
CA GLY A 91 3.16 -5.82 15.31
C GLY A 91 2.22 -5.42 14.18
N ARG A 92 1.17 -6.22 13.98
CA ARG A 92 0.02 -5.83 13.14
C ARG A 92 -0.81 -4.77 13.88
N ALA A 93 -1.05 -3.65 13.21
CA ALA A 93 -1.93 -2.59 13.69
C ALA A 93 -3.39 -2.78 13.22
N ALA A 94 -3.63 -3.51 12.12
CA ALA A 94 -4.94 -3.98 11.65
C ALA A 94 -4.80 -5.03 10.53
#